data_AF-A0A811RY47-F1
#
_entry.id   AF-A0A811RY47-F1
#
_cell.length_a   1.000
_cell.length_b   1.000
_cell.length_c   1.000
_cell.angle_alpha   90.00
_cell.angle_beta   90.00
_cell.angle_gamma   90.00
#
_symmetry.space_group_name_H-M   'P 1'
#
loop_
_entity.id
_entity.type
_entity.pdbx_description
1 polymer ?
#
loop_
_entity_poly.entity_id
_entity_poly.type
_entity_poly.pdbx_seq_one_letter_code
_entity_poly.pdbx_strand_id
1 'polypeptide(L)'
;MAFTHIKENHKFQKNGREGHREDDPAKSLAHIVNEIKGKHELKYVYVWHAITGYWGGVRPGVAGMEHYESKMQQPVSSPGVQKNEPCDALDSITANGLGLVNPEKVFSFYNELHSYLASAGIDGVKVDVQNILETLGAGHGGRVLLARKYQQALEASVARNFPDNGIIYA
;
A
#
# COMPACT_ATOMS: atom_id res chain seq x y z
N MET A 1 5.84 -11.00 1.88
CA MET A 1 6.77 -9.86 2.05
C MET A 1 5.98 -8.66 2.58
N ALA A 2 6.58 -7.76 3.37
CA ALA A 2 5.88 -6.64 4.02
C ALA A 2 6.46 -5.29 3.58
N PHE A 3 5.65 -4.24 3.66
CA PHE A 3 6.01 -2.86 3.37
C PHE A 3 6.87 -2.29 4.50
N THR A 4 7.99 -1.66 4.16
CA THR A 4 8.97 -1.15 5.17
C THR A 4 9.39 0.29 4.97
N HIS A 5 9.10 0.93 3.85
CA HIS A 5 9.47 2.32 3.60
C HIS A 5 8.52 2.97 2.59
N ILE A 6 8.21 4.25 2.76
CA ILE A 6 7.34 5.02 1.86
C ILE A 6 7.97 5.22 0.48
N LYS A 7 9.26 5.60 0.44
CA LYS A 7 9.96 5.78 -0.83
C LYS A 7 10.50 4.47 -1.37
N GLU A 8 10.84 4.49 -2.64
CA GLU A 8 11.40 3.41 -3.40
C GLU A 8 12.71 2.85 -2.80
N ASN A 9 13.01 1.60 -3.12
CA ASN A 9 14.32 1.02 -2.81
C ASN A 9 15.33 1.31 -3.93
N HIS A 10 16.59 0.97 -3.69
CA HIS A 10 17.71 1.21 -4.61
C HIS A 10 17.46 0.67 -6.04
N LYS A 11 16.62 -0.36 -6.25
CA LYS A 11 16.36 -0.91 -7.59
C LYS A 11 15.62 0.07 -8.52
N PHE A 12 14.95 1.06 -7.93
CA PHE A 12 14.19 2.08 -8.66
C PHE A 12 14.88 3.44 -8.67
N GLN A 13 16.16 3.49 -8.28
CA GLN A 13 16.98 4.69 -8.34
C GLN A 13 17.96 4.59 -9.50
N LYS A 14 18.19 5.70 -10.22
CA LYS A 14 19.00 5.74 -11.47
C LYS A 14 20.35 5.01 -11.37
N ASN A 15 21.03 5.16 -10.24
CA ASN A 15 22.33 4.55 -9.94
C ASN A 15 22.27 3.78 -8.61
N GLY A 16 21.11 3.25 -8.24
CA GLY A 16 20.92 2.70 -6.91
C GLY A 16 21.80 1.49 -6.64
N ARG A 17 22.31 1.45 -5.41
CA ARG A 17 23.19 0.39 -4.91
C ARG A 17 22.59 -0.16 -3.63
N GLU A 18 22.69 -1.46 -3.44
CA GLU A 18 22.23 -2.09 -2.21
C GLU A 18 22.93 -1.47 -0.99
N GLY A 19 22.17 -1.19 0.06
CA GLY A 19 22.67 -0.52 1.27
C GLY A 19 22.84 1.00 1.15
N HIS A 20 22.67 1.60 -0.02
CA HIS A 20 22.76 3.05 -0.21
C HIS A 20 21.43 3.65 -0.67
N ARG A 21 21.11 4.83 -0.15
CA ARG A 21 19.96 5.62 -0.56
C ARG A 21 20.43 6.92 -1.20
N GLU A 22 19.97 7.17 -2.40
CA GLU A 22 20.09 8.47 -3.05
C GLU A 22 18.87 9.33 -2.69
N ASP A 23 19.11 10.55 -2.21
CA ASP A 23 18.06 11.48 -1.79
C ASP A 23 17.73 12.53 -2.86
N ASP A 24 18.51 12.59 -3.94
CA ASP A 24 18.24 13.43 -5.10
C ASP A 24 16.92 12.99 -5.79
N PRO A 25 15.86 13.82 -5.77
CA PRO A 25 14.59 13.49 -6.42
C PRO A 25 14.75 13.20 -7.92
N ALA A 26 15.72 13.81 -8.60
CA ALA A 26 15.99 13.60 -10.02
C ALA A 26 16.56 12.21 -10.34
N LYS A 27 16.98 11.45 -9.31
CA LYS A 27 17.47 10.07 -9.41
C LYS A 27 16.56 9.06 -8.73
N SER A 28 15.44 9.51 -8.15
CA SER A 28 14.42 8.68 -7.51
C SER A 28 13.54 7.94 -8.53
N LEU A 29 12.43 7.34 -8.06
CA LEU A 29 11.35 6.82 -8.91
C LEU A 29 10.93 7.81 -10.02
N ALA A 30 10.97 9.12 -9.73
CA ALA A 30 10.64 10.17 -10.70
C ALA A 30 11.48 10.09 -11.98
N HIS A 31 12.74 9.66 -11.89
CA HIS A 31 13.59 9.47 -13.05
C HIS A 31 13.01 8.45 -14.02
N ILE A 32 12.60 7.29 -13.49
CA ILE A 32 12.04 6.19 -14.28
C ILE A 32 10.72 6.64 -14.91
N VAL A 33 9.84 7.27 -14.12
CA VAL A 33 8.53 7.75 -14.59
C VAL A 33 8.70 8.76 -15.73
N ASN A 34 9.61 9.73 -15.58
CA ASN A 34 9.89 10.72 -16.61
C ASN A 34 10.49 10.08 -17.87
N GLU A 35 11.39 9.11 -17.71
CA GLU A 35 12.01 8.41 -18.83
C GLU A 35 10.99 7.59 -19.63
N ILE A 36 10.13 6.81 -18.97
CA ILE A 36 9.12 6.00 -19.67
C ILE A 36 8.06 6.86 -20.34
N LYS A 37 7.61 7.94 -19.68
CA LYS A 37 6.64 8.88 -20.28
C LYS A 37 7.24 9.57 -21.50
N GLY A 38 8.49 10.00 -21.43
CA GLY A 38 9.19 10.65 -22.55
C GLY A 38 9.51 9.71 -23.71
N LYS A 39 9.93 8.46 -23.43
CA LYS A 39 10.31 7.50 -24.48
C LYS A 39 9.12 6.85 -25.19
N HIS A 40 8.00 6.67 -24.49
CA HIS A 40 6.87 5.89 -24.98
C HIS A 40 5.57 6.69 -25.09
N GLU A 41 5.64 8.02 -24.92
CA GLU A 41 4.48 8.94 -24.98
C GLU A 41 3.30 8.49 -24.09
N LEU A 42 3.63 7.86 -22.96
CA LEU A 42 2.62 7.34 -22.03
C LEU A 42 1.93 8.51 -21.33
N LYS A 43 0.61 8.56 -21.44
CA LYS A 43 -0.23 9.55 -20.76
C LYS A 43 -0.31 9.30 -19.26
N TYR A 44 -0.36 8.04 -18.86
CA TYR A 44 -0.64 7.63 -17.49
C TYR A 44 0.31 6.53 -17.02
N VAL A 45 0.76 6.65 -15.78
CA VAL A 45 1.54 5.65 -15.05
C VAL A 45 0.85 5.45 -13.70
N TYR A 46 0.46 4.20 -13.42
CA TYR A 46 -0.23 3.82 -12.18
C TYR A 46 0.64 2.85 -11.37
N VAL A 47 0.55 2.93 -10.05
CA VAL A 47 1.25 2.01 -9.13
C VAL A 47 0.28 1.11 -8.40
N TRP A 48 0.58 -0.18 -8.32
CA TRP A 48 -0.19 -1.14 -7.55
C TRP A 48 0.22 -1.14 -6.07
N HIS A 49 -0.76 -1.23 -5.18
CA HIS A 49 -0.53 -1.64 -3.79
C HIS A 49 -1.73 -2.42 -3.23
N ALA A 50 -1.49 -3.27 -2.23
CA ALA A 50 -2.59 -3.90 -1.48
C ALA A 50 -3.27 -2.85 -0.57
N ILE A 51 -4.53 -3.08 -0.19
CA ILE A 51 -5.25 -2.18 0.73
C ILE A 51 -4.49 -2.00 2.06
N THR A 52 -3.76 -3.02 2.53
CA THR A 52 -2.95 -2.94 3.76
C THR A 52 -1.51 -2.44 3.53
N GLY A 53 -1.21 -1.94 2.33
CA GLY A 53 0.11 -1.40 1.91
C GLY A 53 0.89 -2.36 1.02
N TYR A 54 1.01 -3.63 1.40
CA TYR A 54 1.54 -4.72 0.57
C TYR A 54 0.97 -6.05 1.08
N TRP A 55 1.30 -7.18 0.45
CA TRP A 55 0.76 -8.50 0.84
C TRP A 55 0.85 -8.82 2.35
N GLY A 56 1.99 -8.51 2.98
CA GLY A 56 2.20 -8.68 4.43
C GLY A 56 1.88 -7.45 5.27
N GLY A 57 1.20 -6.45 4.71
CA GLY A 57 0.90 -5.18 5.36
C GLY A 57 2.14 -4.30 5.61
N VAL A 58 2.01 -3.33 6.52
CA VAL A 58 3.10 -2.45 6.97
C VAL A 58 3.81 -3.08 8.15
N ARG A 59 5.10 -3.38 8.03
CA ARG A 59 5.85 -4.08 9.07
C ARG A 59 5.93 -3.24 10.36
N PRO A 60 5.51 -3.78 11.53
CA PRO A 60 5.69 -3.11 12.82
C PRO A 60 7.18 -2.95 13.20
N GLY A 61 7.50 -1.89 13.95
CA GLY A 61 8.84 -1.67 14.49
C GLY A 61 9.91 -1.27 13.47
N VAL A 62 9.50 -0.83 12.27
CA VAL A 62 10.43 -0.26 11.30
C VAL A 62 10.64 1.21 11.59
N ALA A 63 11.91 1.63 11.59
CA ALA A 63 12.30 3.02 11.80
C ALA A 63 11.66 3.96 10.76
N GLY A 64 11.04 5.04 11.22
CA GLY A 64 10.33 6.00 10.39
C GLY A 64 8.93 5.58 9.95
N MET A 65 8.40 4.48 10.50
CA MET A 65 7.03 4.00 10.25
C MET A 65 6.22 3.81 11.55
N GLU A 66 6.81 4.12 12.71
CA GLU A 66 6.21 3.89 14.03
C GLU A 66 4.92 4.69 14.24
N HIS A 67 4.82 5.87 13.62
CA HIS A 67 3.65 6.75 13.72
C HIS A 67 2.38 6.19 13.07
N TYR A 68 2.51 5.16 12.23
CA TYR A 68 1.35 4.42 11.71
C TYR A 68 0.81 3.38 12.69
N GLU A 69 1.54 3.09 13.78
CA GLU A 69 1.15 2.19 14.85
C GLU A 69 0.68 0.81 14.34
N SER A 70 1.36 0.29 13.30
CA SER A 70 1.02 -1.00 12.71
C SER A 70 1.19 -2.12 13.72
N LYS A 71 0.26 -3.07 13.74
CA LYS A 71 0.29 -4.26 14.61
C LYS A 71 0.13 -5.51 13.79
N MET A 72 0.84 -6.57 14.18
CA MET A 72 0.63 -7.89 13.58
C MET A 72 -0.79 -8.37 13.88
N GLN A 73 -1.49 -8.78 12.83
CA GLN A 73 -2.81 -9.39 12.87
C GLN A 73 -2.78 -10.72 12.13
N GLN A 74 -3.59 -11.66 12.60
CA GLN A 74 -3.79 -12.94 11.95
C GLN A 74 -5.17 -12.93 11.29
N PRO A 75 -5.26 -12.92 9.95
CA PRO A 75 -6.52 -13.12 9.24
C PRO A 75 -7.29 -14.33 9.77
N VAL A 76 -8.60 -14.15 9.97
CA VAL A 76 -9.51 -15.26 10.26
C VAL A 76 -10.54 -15.34 9.15
N SER A 77 -10.41 -16.35 8.29
CA SER A 77 -11.42 -16.64 7.27
C SER A 77 -12.61 -17.39 7.85
N SER A 78 -13.80 -17.19 7.28
CA SER A 78 -14.98 -17.91 7.73
C SER A 78 -14.94 -19.38 7.24
N PRO A 79 -15.52 -20.33 7.99
CA PRO A 79 -15.58 -21.72 7.54
C PRO A 79 -16.29 -21.92 6.19
N GLY A 80 -17.23 -21.02 5.84
CA GLY A 80 -17.92 -21.06 4.55
C GLY A 80 -17.01 -20.67 3.38
N VAL A 81 -16.20 -19.61 3.56
CA VAL A 81 -15.22 -19.18 2.55
C VAL A 81 -14.15 -20.24 2.35
N GLN A 82 -13.55 -20.76 3.43
CA GLN A 82 -12.51 -21.80 3.36
C GLN A 82 -12.96 -23.06 2.61
N LYS A 83 -14.23 -23.45 2.72
CA LYS A 83 -14.78 -24.63 2.03
C LYS A 83 -15.02 -24.40 0.55
N ASN A 84 -15.38 -23.18 0.16
CA ASN A 84 -15.81 -22.87 -1.21
C ASN A 84 -14.67 -22.32 -2.07
N GLU A 85 -13.73 -21.62 -1.46
CA GLU A 85 -12.64 -20.92 -2.16
C GLU A 85 -11.35 -21.02 -1.33
N PRO A 86 -10.67 -22.18 -1.35
CA PRO A 86 -9.34 -22.29 -0.77
C PRO A 86 -8.39 -21.36 -1.52
N CYS A 87 -7.58 -20.60 -0.76
CA CYS A 87 -6.72 -19.58 -1.33
C CYS A 87 -5.33 -19.65 -0.69
N ASP A 88 -4.36 -20.19 -1.43
CA ASP A 88 -2.97 -20.33 -0.97
C ASP A 88 -2.36 -18.98 -0.54
N ALA A 89 -2.77 -17.88 -1.18
CA ALA A 89 -2.34 -16.55 -0.79
C ALA A 89 -2.87 -16.16 0.60
N LEU A 90 -4.14 -16.41 0.88
CA LEU A 90 -4.73 -16.16 2.19
C LEU A 90 -4.12 -17.07 3.26
N ASP A 91 -3.87 -18.34 2.94
CA ASP A 91 -3.24 -19.29 3.86
C ASP A 91 -1.81 -18.85 4.21
N SER A 92 -1.05 -18.40 3.21
CA SER A 92 0.29 -17.84 3.41
C SER A 92 0.26 -16.57 4.29
N ILE A 93 -0.67 -15.65 4.06
CA ILE A 93 -0.81 -14.44 4.89
C ILE A 93 -1.24 -14.84 6.32
N THR A 94 -2.14 -15.80 6.47
CA THR A 94 -2.60 -16.30 7.78
C THR A 94 -1.50 -17.01 8.56
N ALA A 95 -0.61 -17.72 7.89
CA ALA A 95 0.52 -18.39 8.56
C ALA A 95 1.58 -17.39 9.04
N ASN A 96 1.81 -16.31 8.29
CA ASN A 96 2.86 -15.32 8.59
C ASN A 96 2.35 -14.12 9.42
N GLY A 97 1.05 -13.88 9.40
CA GLY A 97 0.43 -12.64 9.82
C GLY A 97 0.70 -11.47 8.87
N LEU A 98 -0.06 -10.39 9.05
CA LEU A 98 0.14 -9.14 8.35
C LEU A 98 0.16 -7.95 9.30
N GLY A 99 0.94 -6.93 8.96
CA GLY A 99 0.99 -5.69 9.72
C GLY A 99 -0.16 -4.75 9.34
N LEU A 100 -1.19 -4.70 10.18
CA LEU A 100 -2.32 -3.80 9.99
C LEU A 100 -2.02 -2.43 10.61
N VAL A 101 -1.95 -1.40 9.77
CA VAL A 101 -1.88 0.00 10.20
C VAL A 101 -3.05 0.33 11.15
N ASN A 102 -2.82 1.15 12.17
CA ASN A 102 -3.90 1.56 13.06
C ASN A 102 -5.03 2.22 12.22
N PRO A 103 -6.30 1.78 12.32
CA PRO A 103 -7.40 2.36 11.55
C PRO A 103 -7.60 3.87 11.74
N GLU A 104 -7.12 4.46 12.84
CA GLU A 104 -7.15 5.92 13.06
C GLU A 104 -5.97 6.66 12.39
N LYS A 105 -4.95 5.93 11.94
CA LYS A 105 -3.71 6.46 11.33
C LYS A 105 -3.60 6.15 9.84
N VAL A 106 -4.48 5.30 9.30
CA VAL A 106 -4.41 4.81 7.91
C VAL A 106 -4.48 5.92 6.87
N PHE A 107 -5.21 7.02 7.12
CA PHE A 107 -5.17 8.19 6.24
C PHE A 107 -3.77 8.81 6.15
N SER A 108 -3.04 8.88 7.28
CA SER A 108 -1.68 9.43 7.27
C SER A 108 -0.76 8.55 6.43
N PHE A 109 -0.87 7.23 6.58
CA PHE A 109 -0.13 6.27 5.77
C PHE A 109 -0.40 6.44 4.27
N TYR A 110 -1.66 6.42 3.85
CA TYR A 110 -1.97 6.58 2.43
C TYR A 110 -1.60 7.96 1.91
N ASN A 111 -1.84 9.01 2.69
CA ASN A 111 -1.51 10.36 2.25
C ASN A 111 0.00 10.55 2.07
N GLU A 112 0.83 10.00 2.96
CA GLU A 112 2.29 10.04 2.79
C GLU A 112 2.75 9.21 1.58
N LEU A 113 2.19 8.01 1.39
CA LEU A 113 2.50 7.17 0.23
C LEU A 113 2.08 7.85 -1.09
N HIS A 114 0.83 8.28 -1.18
CA HIS A 114 0.27 8.88 -2.40
C HIS A 114 0.89 10.24 -2.70
N SER A 115 1.23 11.03 -1.68
CA SER A 115 1.97 12.29 -1.87
C SER A 115 3.35 12.04 -2.46
N TYR A 116 4.08 11.03 -1.95
CA TYR A 116 5.37 10.66 -2.52
C TYR A 116 5.22 10.17 -3.97
N LEU A 117 4.25 9.28 -4.27
CA LEU A 117 4.00 8.79 -5.62
C LEU A 117 3.64 9.93 -6.59
N ALA A 118 2.74 10.82 -6.20
CA ALA A 118 2.36 11.99 -6.99
C ALA A 118 3.57 12.91 -7.23
N SER A 119 4.42 13.12 -6.23
CA SER A 119 5.67 13.90 -6.39
C SER A 119 6.67 13.25 -7.37
N ALA A 120 6.58 11.93 -7.55
CA ALA A 120 7.37 11.19 -8.53
C ALA A 120 6.71 11.12 -9.93
N GLY A 121 5.59 11.82 -10.15
CA GLY A 121 4.89 11.89 -11.43
C GLY A 121 3.97 10.71 -11.72
N ILE A 122 3.62 9.91 -10.71
CA ILE A 122 2.60 8.86 -10.81
C ILE A 122 1.22 9.51 -10.84
N ASP A 123 0.35 9.04 -11.75
CA ASP A 123 -0.95 9.65 -12.02
C ASP A 123 -2.08 9.03 -11.21
N GLY A 124 -1.86 7.85 -10.63
CA GLY A 124 -2.85 7.18 -9.80
C GLY A 124 -2.38 5.83 -9.26
N VAL A 125 -3.28 5.15 -8.56
CA VAL A 125 -3.00 3.86 -7.92
C VAL A 125 -4.01 2.78 -8.32
N LYS A 126 -3.54 1.54 -8.43
CA LYS A 126 -4.42 0.36 -8.43
C LYS A 126 -4.38 -0.24 -7.04
N VAL A 127 -5.52 -0.33 -6.37
CA VAL A 127 -5.63 -0.86 -5.01
C VAL A 127 -6.36 -2.19 -5.03
N ASP A 128 -5.70 -3.21 -4.48
CA ASP A 128 -6.09 -4.61 -4.60
C ASP A 128 -6.20 -5.26 -3.21
N VAL A 129 -6.60 -6.53 -3.16
CA VAL A 129 -6.68 -7.33 -1.92
C VAL A 129 -7.63 -6.71 -0.88
N GLN A 130 -8.69 -6.04 -1.33
CA GLN A 130 -9.59 -5.29 -0.45
C GLN A 130 -10.39 -6.19 0.50
N ASN A 131 -10.72 -7.40 0.03
CA ASN A 131 -11.45 -8.42 0.79
C ASN A 131 -10.73 -8.88 2.07
N ILE A 132 -9.40 -8.68 2.17
CA ILE A 132 -8.65 -9.08 3.37
C ILE A 132 -9.18 -8.42 4.64
N LEU A 133 -9.74 -7.20 4.54
CA LEU A 133 -10.31 -6.48 5.67
C LEU A 133 -11.47 -7.23 6.34
N GLU A 134 -12.15 -8.11 5.60
CA GLU A 134 -13.20 -8.95 6.17
C GLU A 134 -12.67 -9.91 7.24
N THR A 135 -11.44 -10.38 7.06
CA THR A 135 -10.77 -11.35 7.93
C THR A 135 -10.08 -10.71 9.14
N LEU A 136 -10.05 -9.37 9.20
CA LEU A 136 -9.27 -8.59 10.16
C LEU A 136 -10.14 -7.77 11.13
N GLY A 137 -11.47 -7.97 11.12
CA GLY A 137 -12.39 -7.16 11.90
C GLY A 137 -12.30 -7.32 13.43
N ALA A 138 -11.67 -8.39 13.92
CA ALA A 138 -11.52 -8.66 15.35
C ALA A 138 -10.71 -7.54 16.04
N GLY A 139 -11.22 -7.01 17.15
CA GLY A 139 -10.58 -5.90 17.87
C GLY A 139 -10.74 -4.52 17.21
N HIS A 140 -11.41 -4.43 16.06
CA HIS A 140 -11.57 -3.18 15.28
C HIS A 140 -13.03 -2.78 15.05
N GLY A 141 -13.95 -3.26 15.90
CA GLY A 141 -15.40 -3.00 15.78
C GLY A 141 -16.08 -3.79 14.66
N GLY A 142 -15.43 -4.84 14.16
CA GLY A 142 -15.95 -5.72 13.12
C GLY A 142 -15.55 -5.29 11.70
N ARG A 143 -15.72 -6.21 10.76
CA ARG A 143 -15.31 -6.05 9.35
C ARG A 143 -15.88 -4.80 8.67
N VAL A 144 -17.13 -4.45 8.97
CA VAL A 144 -17.82 -3.31 8.34
C VAL A 144 -17.19 -1.99 8.77
N LEU A 145 -16.90 -1.82 10.07
CA LEU A 145 -16.28 -0.60 10.57
C LEU A 145 -14.85 -0.46 10.07
N LEU A 146 -14.08 -1.55 10.08
CA LEU A 146 -12.71 -1.56 9.59
C LEU A 146 -12.64 -1.21 8.09
N ALA A 147 -13.45 -1.89 7.26
CA ALA A 147 -13.54 -1.61 5.83
C ALA A 147 -13.92 -0.15 5.56
N ARG A 148 -14.90 0.39 6.28
CA ARG A 148 -15.31 1.79 6.15
C ARG A 148 -14.14 2.76 6.41
N LYS A 149 -13.38 2.56 7.49
CA LYS A 149 -12.25 3.44 7.83
C LYS A 149 -11.17 3.42 6.76
N TYR A 150 -10.81 2.23 6.28
CA TYR A 150 -9.82 2.07 5.22
C TYR A 150 -10.27 2.69 3.89
N GLN A 151 -11.51 2.47 3.47
CA GLN A 151 -12.04 3.07 2.23
C GLN A 151 -12.12 4.59 2.31
N GLN A 152 -12.66 5.15 3.41
CA GLN A 152 -12.73 6.60 3.60
C GLN A 152 -11.35 7.25 3.58
N ALA A 153 -10.36 6.63 4.22
CA ALA A 153 -8.99 7.11 4.20
C ALA A 153 -8.35 7.02 2.82
N LEU A 154 -8.62 5.94 2.07
CA LEU A 154 -8.11 5.74 0.72
C LEU A 154 -8.70 6.78 -0.25
N GLU A 155 -10.02 6.95 -0.25
CA GLU A 155 -10.70 7.96 -1.08
C GLU A 155 -10.20 9.37 -0.76
N ALA A 156 -10.04 9.70 0.53
CA ALA A 156 -9.54 11.00 0.95
C ALA A 156 -8.08 11.24 0.52
N SER A 157 -7.21 10.23 0.56
CA SER A 157 -5.82 10.38 0.13
C SER A 157 -5.70 10.49 -1.39
N VAL A 158 -6.49 9.72 -2.14
CA VAL A 158 -6.52 9.80 -3.61
C VAL A 158 -7.00 11.17 -4.06
N ALA A 159 -8.15 11.63 -3.54
CA ALA A 159 -8.70 12.95 -3.88
C ALA A 159 -7.74 14.11 -3.57
N ARG A 160 -6.86 13.93 -2.57
CA ARG A 160 -5.87 14.94 -2.18
C ARG A 160 -4.63 14.96 -3.07
N ASN A 161 -4.19 13.81 -3.57
CA ASN A 161 -2.87 13.68 -4.21
C ASN A 161 -2.92 13.46 -5.72
N PHE A 162 -4.04 12.96 -6.26
CA PHE A 162 -4.21 12.71 -7.69
C PHE A 162 -5.35 13.58 -8.25
N PRO A 163 -5.04 14.65 -9.03
CA PRO A 163 -6.03 15.63 -9.49
C PRO A 163 -7.22 15.04 -10.25
N ASP A 164 -6.98 13.98 -11.02
CA ASP A 164 -8.01 13.29 -11.82
C ASP A 164 -8.70 12.14 -11.04
N ASN A 165 -8.52 12.11 -9.71
CA ASN A 165 -9.01 11.05 -8.84
C ASN A 165 -8.56 9.65 -9.30
N GLY A 166 -7.27 9.54 -9.66
CA GLY A 166 -6.68 8.36 -10.29
C GLY A 166 -6.64 7.15 -9.36
N ILE A 167 -7.71 6.33 -9.37
CA ILE A 167 -7.76 5.05 -8.66
C ILE A 167 -8.45 3.97 -9.51
N ILE A 168 -7.91 2.76 -9.44
CA ILE A 168 -8.53 1.54 -9.94
C ILE A 168 -8.73 0.59 -8.75
N TYR A 169 -9.98 0.19 -8.51
CA TYR A 169 -10.32 -0.81 -7.50
C TYR A 169 -10.23 -2.22 -8.11
N ALA A 170 -9.55 -3.13 -7.42
CA ALA A 170 -9.45 -4.54 -7.74
C ALA A 170 -9.73 -5.41 -6.51
#